data_AF-I8TQV7-F1
#
_entry.id   AF-I8TQV7-F1
#
_cell.length_a   1.000
_cell.length_b   1.000
_cell.length_c   1.000
_cell.angle_alpha   90.00
_cell.angle_beta   90.00
_cell.angle_gamma   90.00
#
_symmetry.space_group_name_H-M   'P 1'
#
loop_
_entity.id
_entity.type
_entity.pdbx_description
1 polymer ?
#
loop_
_entity_poly.entity_id
_entity_poly.type
_entity_poly.pdbx_seq_one_letter_code
_entity_poly.pdbx_strand_id
1 'polypeptide(L)' 'MGYFYSLMNYLKTDKGKHDCLDYIRAIVIMASVMAGIRILLYALLQ' A
#
# COMPACT_ATOMS: atom_id res chain seq x y z
N MET A 1 16.05 -3.72 -21.53
CA MET A 1 14.71 -4.26 -21.22
C MET A 1 14.71 -5.54 -20.36
N GLY A 2 15.74 -5.82 -19.53
CA GLY A 2 15.77 -7.03 -18.68
C GLY A 2 15.23 -6.84 -17.24
N TYR A 3 15.36 -5.63 -16.70
CA TYR A 3 15.03 -5.34 -15.29
C TYR A 3 13.54 -5.47 -14.96
N PHE A 4 12.65 -5.06 -15.87
CA PHE A 4 11.21 -5.25 -15.69
C PHE A 4 10.83 -6.73 -15.68
N TYR A 5 11.49 -7.55 -16.51
CA TYR A 5 11.20 -8.97 -16.59
C TYR A 5 11.69 -9.72 -15.35
N SER A 6 12.88 -9.38 -14.82
CA SER A 6 13.37 -9.96 -13.57
C SER A 6 12.51 -9.52 -12.38
N LEU A 7 12.08 -8.25 -12.33
CA LEU A 7 11.20 -7.74 -11.28
C LEU A 7 9.83 -8.44 -11.31
N MET A 8 9.24 -8.60 -12.50
CA MET A 8 7.96 -9.31 -12.66
C MET A 8 8.07 -10.79 -12.28
N ASN A 9 9.20 -11.43 -12.58
CA ASN A 9 9.45 -12.82 -12.20
C ASN A 9 9.69 -12.94 -10.68
N TYR A 10 10.36 -11.96 -10.07
CA TYR A 10 10.58 -11.89 -8.62
C TYR A 10 9.27 -11.66 -7.85
N LEU A 11 8.38 -10.82 -8.39
CA LEU A 11 7.03 -10.58 -7.88
C LEU A 11 6.11 -11.79 -8.04
N LYS A 12 6.38 -12.69 -9.00
CA LYS A 12 5.63 -13.95 -9.18
C LYS A 12 6.02 -15.03 -8.18
N THR A 13 7.18 -14.92 -7.53
CA THR A 13 7.59 -15.83 -6.45
C THR A 13 6.63 -15.70 -5.28
N ASP A 14 6.32 -16.80 -4.58
CA ASP A 14 5.42 -16.76 -3.41
C ASP A 14 5.83 -15.71 -2.37
N LYS A 15 7.13 -15.53 -2.12
CA LYS A 15 7.66 -14.47 -1.25
C LYS A 15 7.29 -13.07 -1.73
N GLY A 16 7.47 -12.79 -3.03
CA GLY A 16 7.19 -11.47 -3.61
C GLY A 16 5.69 -11.13 -3.60
N LYS A 17 4.81 -12.12 -3.77
CA LYS A 17 3.35 -11.91 -3.69
C LYS A 17 2.90 -11.60 -2.27
N HIS A 18 3.45 -12.30 -1.27
CA HIS A 18 3.17 -12.03 0.14
C HIS A 18 3.63 -10.63 0.54
N ASP A 19 4.87 -10.26 0.19
CA ASP A 19 5.39 -8.91 0.46
C ASP A 19 4.54 -7.83 -0.22
N CYS A 20 4.14 -8.04 -1.49
CA CYS A 20 3.28 -7.09 -2.19
C CYS A 20 1.91 -6.91 -1.51
N LEU A 21 1.30 -7.99 -1.01
CA LEU A 21 0.04 -7.91 -0.28
C LEU A 21 0.20 -7.17 1.05
N ASP A 22 1.32 -7.38 1.75
CA ASP A 22 1.62 -6.66 2.98
C ASP A 22 1.84 -5.17 2.73
N TYR A 23 2.54 -4.80 1.65
CA TYR A 23 2.68 -3.41 1.23
C TYR A 23 1.35 -2.77 0.84
N ILE A 24 0.49 -3.48 0.09
CA ILE A 24 -0.86 -2.98 -0.25
C ILE A 24 -1.67 -2.77 1.03
N ARG A 25 -1.62 -3.73 1.96
CA ARG A 25 -2.32 -3.63 3.24
C ARG A 25 -1.82 -2.45 4.06
N ALA A 26 -0.50 -2.21 4.09
CA ALA A 26 0.08 -1.05 4.75
C ALA A 26 -0.43 0.26 4.13
N ILE A 27 -0.47 0.37 2.80
CA ILE A 27 -1.00 1.55 2.10
C ILE A 27 -2.47 1.80 2.48
N VAL A 28 -3.29 0.76 2.51
CA VAL A 28 -4.71 0.86 2.89
C VAL A 28 -4.87 1.35 4.33
N ILE A 29 -4.07 0.84 5.27
CA ILE A 29 -4.09 1.27 6.67
C ILE A 29 -3.68 2.74 6.77
N MET A 30 -2.58 3.13 6.14
CA MET A 30 -2.13 4.54 6.15
C MET A 30 -3.18 5.48 5.55
N ALA A 31 -3.78 5.12 4.41
CA ALA A 31 -4.80 5.91 3.76
C ALA A 31 -6.06 6.05 4.65
N SER A 32 -6.46 4.97 5.32
CA SER A 32 -7.60 4.97 6.24
C SER A 32 -7.38 5.88 7.44
N VAL A 33 -6.18 5.85 8.04
CA VAL A 33 -5.81 6.74 9.15
C VAL A 33 -5.79 8.20 8.71
N MET A 34 -5.18 8.51 7.56
CA MET A 34 -5.16 9.86 7.01
C MET A 34 -6.57 10.39 6.71
N ALA A 35 -7.44 9.55 6.14
CA ALA A 35 -8.83 9.90 5.89
C ALA A 35 -9.59 10.15 7.21
N GLY A 36 -9.40 9.30 8.22
CA GLY A 36 -10.01 9.46 9.54
C GLY A 36 -9.58 10.76 10.22
N ILE A 37 -8.28 11.06 10.21
CA ILE A 37 -7.75 12.33 10.75
C ILE A 37 -8.34 13.52 10.00
N ARG A 38 -8.44 13.45 8.67
CA ARG A 38 -8.99 14.54 7.85
C ARG A 38 -10.46 14.80 8.15
N ILE A 39 -11.26 13.74 8.31
CA ILE A 39 -12.68 13.85 8.67
C ILE A 39 -12.82 14.41 10.09
N LEU A 40 -12.01 13.94 11.03
CA LEU A 40 -12.02 14.42 12.41
C LEU A 40 -11.65 15.91 12.49
N LEU A 41 -10.60 16.33 11.77
CA LEU A 41 -10.21 17.74 11.70
C LEU A 41 -11.31 18.59 11.07
N TYR A 42 -11.94 18.11 9.99
CA TYR A 42 -13.05 18.80 9.35
C TYR A 42 -14.24 18.97 10.31
N ALA A 43 -14.57 17.93 11.09
CA ALA A 43 -15.65 17.99 12.07
C ALA A 43 -15.32 18.87 13.31
N LEU A 44 -14.06 19.09 13.64
CA LEU A 44 -13.62 19.91 14.79
C LEU A 44 -13.41 21.40 14.43
N LEU A 45 -13.07 21.70 13.17
CA LEU A 45 -12.82 23.07 12.69
C LEU A 45 -14.06 23.74 12.08
N GLN A 46 -15.18 23.01 11.96
CA GLN A 46 -16.47 23.51 11.49
C GLN A 46 -17.41 23.76 12.67
#